data_AF-A0A9D7QNJ0-F1
#
_entry.id   AF-A0A9D7QNJ0-F1
#
_cell.length_a   1.000
_cell.length_b   1.000
_cell.length_c   1.000
_cell.angle_alpha   90.00
_cell.angle_beta   90.00
_cell.angle_gamma   90.00
#
_symmetry.space_group_name_H-M   'P 1'
#
loop_
_entity.id
_entity.type
_entity.pdbx_description
1 polymer ?
#
loop_
_entity_poly.entity_id
_entity_poly.type
_entity_poly.pdbx_seq_one_letter_code
_entity_poly.pdbx_strand_id
1 'polypeptide(L)'
;MVVPSPTAQAAASNAFVLARGKAPSNPGRRGTALDCFVTLAWTGLIWRPSRLTDKQALRAELKRRRADFVAGIPDAMRGLMLRRPPTAVLDLIPSGAVISVFHEMPGEVPASNYARWFFEAGHRVALPWFAARGEPMAFREWTNPFVEDLLEPDPYKALQPAADAPLLVPDVVFCPLLGFTANGARIGYGAGHYDRWLAAHPPRLAIGLAWDCQLVDDLPTEPHDVPLSAVVTPTRLYGPFCPEEPC
;
A
#
# COMPACT_ATOMS: atom_id res chain seq x y z
N MET A 1 -62.15 12.19 38.23
CA MET A 1 -61.12 12.97 37.49
C MET A 1 -60.53 12.04 36.45
N VAL A 2 -61.23 11.87 35.32
CA VAL A 2 -61.05 12.61 34.06
C VAL A 2 -59.76 12.19 33.34
N VAL A 3 -59.96 11.29 32.38
CA VAL A 3 -59.11 11.05 31.19
C VAL A 3 -59.18 12.29 30.30
N PRO A 4 -58.14 12.61 29.52
CA PRO A 4 -58.24 12.30 28.09
C PRO A 4 -56.94 11.82 27.43
N SER A 5 -57.13 11.36 26.19
CA SER A 5 -56.22 10.67 25.27
C SER A 5 -55.35 11.64 24.44
N PRO A 6 -54.57 11.15 23.44
CA PRO A 6 -53.28 11.75 23.04
C PRO A 6 -53.33 12.63 21.79
N THR A 7 -52.29 13.44 21.61
CA THR A 7 -52.03 14.19 20.36
C THR A 7 -50.88 13.54 19.58
N ALA A 8 -51.17 13.23 18.32
CA ALA A 8 -50.27 12.67 17.34
C ALA A 8 -49.34 13.73 16.73
N GLN A 9 -48.11 13.35 16.34
CA GLN A 9 -47.54 13.83 15.07
C GLN A 9 -46.38 12.96 14.54
N ALA A 10 -46.66 12.41 13.35
CA ALA A 10 -45.80 12.16 12.18
C ALA A 10 -44.43 11.49 12.34
N ALA A 11 -44.41 10.19 12.04
CA ALA A 11 -43.27 9.50 11.47
C ALA A 11 -43.22 9.75 9.94
N ALA A 12 -42.07 10.16 9.41
CA ALA A 12 -41.80 10.19 7.98
C ALA A 12 -40.89 9.00 7.62
N SER A 13 -41.53 7.96 7.08
CA SER A 13 -40.90 6.80 6.44
C SER A 13 -40.66 7.11 4.95
N ASN A 14 -39.41 7.06 4.48
CA ASN A 14 -39.12 7.03 3.05
C ASN A 14 -38.92 5.58 2.59
N ALA A 15 -39.99 5.02 2.02
CA ALA A 15 -39.96 3.79 1.24
C ALA A 15 -39.52 4.12 -0.20
N PHE A 16 -38.45 3.49 -0.67
CA PHE A 16 -38.02 3.60 -2.06
C PHE A 16 -38.81 2.61 -2.93
N VAL A 17 -39.61 3.16 -3.85
CA VAL A 17 -40.46 2.42 -4.78
C VAL A 17 -39.61 1.84 -5.92
N LEU A 18 -39.64 0.51 -6.08
CA LEU A 18 -39.17 -0.21 -7.25
C LEU A 18 -40.11 0.07 -8.45
N ALA A 19 -39.69 0.93 -9.37
CA ALA A 19 -40.37 1.11 -10.64
C ALA A 19 -40.00 -0.04 -11.61
N ARG A 20 -40.97 -0.91 -11.89
CA ARG A 20 -40.90 -1.92 -12.97
C ARG A 20 -41.08 -1.21 -14.32
N GLY A 21 -40.00 -1.09 -15.09
CA GLY A 21 -40.05 -0.67 -16.50
C GLY A 21 -40.50 -1.83 -17.40
N LYS A 22 -41.62 -1.64 -18.11
CA LYS A 22 -42.11 -2.53 -19.17
C LYS A 22 -41.22 -2.43 -20.41
N ALA A 23 -40.79 -3.57 -20.95
CA ALA A 23 -40.17 -3.67 -22.26
C ALA A 23 -41.23 -3.51 -23.38
N PRO A 24 -40.93 -2.83 -24.50
CA PRO A 24 -41.75 -2.89 -25.70
C PRO A 24 -41.34 -4.08 -26.57
N SER A 25 -42.34 -4.88 -26.96
CA SER A 25 -42.26 -5.94 -27.96
C SER A 25 -42.27 -5.35 -29.38
N ASN A 26 -41.40 -5.83 -30.27
CA ASN A 26 -41.65 -5.77 -31.72
C ASN A 26 -41.04 -7.01 -32.41
N PRO A 27 -41.74 -7.68 -33.35
CA PRO A 27 -41.29 -8.92 -33.95
C PRO A 27 -40.58 -8.70 -35.29
N GLY A 28 -39.61 -9.58 -35.57
CA GLY A 28 -39.20 -9.93 -36.93
C GLY A 28 -37.97 -9.21 -37.49
N ARG A 29 -36.83 -9.89 -37.46
CA ARG A 29 -36.04 -10.25 -38.65
C ARG A 29 -34.84 -11.12 -38.27
N ARG A 30 -34.63 -12.18 -39.05
CA ARG A 30 -33.53 -13.15 -38.97
C ARG A 30 -32.27 -12.54 -39.57
N GLY A 31 -31.12 -12.82 -38.96
CA GLY A 31 -29.79 -12.49 -39.52
C GLY A 31 -28.66 -12.85 -38.56
N THR A 32 -28.07 -14.03 -38.77
CA THR A 32 -26.69 -14.48 -38.45
C THR A 32 -25.88 -13.72 -37.41
N ALA A 33 -25.53 -14.40 -36.30
CA ALA A 33 -24.49 -13.96 -35.36
C ALA A 33 -23.40 -15.04 -35.23
N LEU A 34 -22.21 -14.74 -35.78
CA LEU A 34 -20.93 -15.22 -35.26
C LEU A 34 -20.62 -14.45 -33.96
N ASP A 35 -19.70 -15.02 -33.18
CA ASP A 35 -18.99 -14.44 -32.04
C ASP A 35 -19.71 -14.38 -30.69
N CYS A 36 -19.33 -15.30 -29.81
CA CYS A 36 -19.48 -15.19 -28.36
C CYS A 36 -18.09 -15.18 -27.72
N PHE A 37 -17.43 -14.02 -27.76
CA PHE A 37 -16.38 -13.67 -26.81
C PHE A 37 -17.05 -13.01 -25.60
N VAL A 38 -16.96 -13.67 -24.44
CA VAL A 38 -17.39 -13.12 -23.16
C VAL A 38 -16.32 -12.14 -22.68
N THR A 39 -16.48 -10.85 -23.01
CA THR A 39 -15.79 -9.76 -22.33
C THR A 39 -16.62 -9.33 -21.13
N LEU A 40 -16.24 -9.81 -19.94
CA LEU A 40 -16.64 -9.22 -18.68
C LEU A 40 -15.92 -7.87 -18.54
N ALA A 41 -16.59 -6.79 -18.91
CA ALA A 41 -16.12 -5.43 -18.69
C ALA A 41 -16.14 -5.13 -17.18
N TRP A 42 -14.95 -5.17 -16.57
CA TRP A 42 -14.72 -4.58 -15.25
C TRP A 42 -14.80 -3.05 -15.37
N THR A 43 -15.89 -2.45 -14.92
CA THR A 43 -15.96 -0.99 -14.68
C THR A 43 -15.21 -0.66 -13.39
N GLY A 44 -13.89 -0.79 -13.42
CA GLY A 44 -13.00 -0.21 -12.41
C GLY A 44 -12.82 1.27 -12.69
N LEU A 45 -13.34 2.13 -11.82
CA LEU A 45 -13.14 3.58 -11.89
C LEU A 45 -11.67 3.89 -11.58
N ILE A 46 -10.82 3.85 -12.61
CA ILE A 46 -9.42 4.26 -12.55
C ILE A 46 -9.40 5.79 -12.34
N TRP A 47 -8.82 6.22 -11.22
CA TRP A 47 -8.83 7.63 -10.80
C TRP A 47 -7.69 8.42 -11.44
N ARG A 48 -8.05 9.56 -12.06
CA ARG A 48 -7.13 10.54 -12.63
C ARG A 48 -6.99 11.75 -11.70
N PRO A 49 -5.81 12.03 -11.13
CA PRO A 49 -5.57 13.33 -10.55
C PRO A 49 -5.63 14.41 -11.65
N SER A 50 -6.41 15.47 -11.43
CA SER A 50 -6.07 16.77 -12.00
C SER A 50 -4.64 17.12 -11.55
N ARG A 51 -3.81 17.72 -12.42
CA ARG A 51 -2.39 18.04 -12.14
C ARG A 51 -2.25 18.84 -10.84
N LEU A 52 -2.17 18.16 -9.71
CA LEU A 52 -1.96 18.76 -8.41
C LEU A 52 -0.45 18.95 -8.29
N THR A 53 0.01 20.15 -8.64
CA THR A 53 1.34 20.65 -8.29
C THR A 53 1.53 20.77 -6.77
N ASP A 54 0.46 20.63 -5.99
CA ASP A 54 0.50 20.57 -4.53
C ASP A 54 0.66 19.13 -4.02
N LYS A 55 1.92 18.73 -3.77
CA LYS A 55 2.26 17.44 -3.15
C LYS A 55 1.62 17.27 -1.76
N GLN A 56 1.33 18.35 -1.03
CA GLN A 56 0.73 18.25 0.31
C GLN A 56 -0.76 17.88 0.21
N ALA A 57 -1.52 18.53 -0.69
CA ALA A 57 -2.90 18.17 -0.99
C ALA A 57 -2.99 16.70 -1.48
N LEU A 58 -2.09 16.30 -2.38
CA LEU A 58 -2.04 14.92 -2.87
C LEU A 58 -1.79 13.91 -1.73
N ARG A 59 -0.83 14.18 -0.84
CA ARG A 59 -0.57 13.33 0.34
C ARG A 59 -1.78 13.23 1.26
N ALA A 60 -2.50 14.32 1.49
CA ALA A 60 -3.70 14.32 2.32
C ALA A 60 -4.80 13.43 1.71
N GLU A 61 -5.03 13.56 0.40
CA GLU A 61 -6.01 12.75 -0.32
C GLU A 61 -5.65 11.26 -0.31
N LEU A 62 -4.38 10.92 -0.55
CA LEU A 62 -3.92 9.52 -0.53
C LEU A 62 -4.05 8.88 0.87
N LYS A 63 -3.78 9.64 1.94
CA LYS A 63 -4.03 9.19 3.32
C LYS A 63 -5.50 8.91 3.56
N ARG A 64 -6.40 9.80 3.10
CA ARG A 64 -7.85 9.63 3.22
C ARG A 64 -8.32 8.39 2.47
N ARG A 65 -7.92 8.23 1.20
CA ARG A 65 -8.23 7.03 0.39
C ARG A 65 -7.79 5.74 1.06
N ARG A 66 -6.58 5.72 1.64
CA ARG A 66 -6.08 4.57 2.38
C ARG A 66 -6.92 4.29 3.62
N ALA A 67 -7.25 5.31 4.40
CA ALA A 67 -8.10 5.15 5.58
C ALA A 67 -9.49 4.59 5.22
N ASP A 68 -10.13 5.13 4.17
CA ASP A 68 -11.43 4.67 3.69
C ASP A 68 -11.37 3.20 3.20
N PHE A 69 -10.32 2.84 2.46
CA PHE A 69 -10.11 1.46 2.00
C PHE A 69 -9.91 0.49 3.16
N VAL A 70 -9.04 0.84 4.11
CA VAL A 70 -8.70 -0.02 5.26
C VAL A 70 -9.90 -0.20 6.19
N ALA A 71 -10.74 0.83 6.35
CA ALA A 71 -11.99 0.73 7.11
C ALA A 71 -12.98 -0.28 6.51
N GLY A 72 -12.88 -0.54 5.20
CA GLY A 72 -13.66 -1.58 4.52
C GLY A 72 -13.13 -3.01 4.69
N ILE A 73 -11.93 -3.20 5.27
CA ILE A 73 -11.30 -4.51 5.47
C ILE A 73 -11.56 -4.97 6.91
N PRO A 74 -12.20 -6.14 7.11
CA PRO A 74 -12.33 -6.73 8.44
C PRO A 74 -10.97 -6.91 9.13
N ASP A 75 -10.86 -6.55 10.41
CA ASP A 75 -9.59 -6.61 11.15
C ASP A 75 -8.95 -8.01 11.13
N ALA A 76 -9.78 -9.07 11.23
CA ALA A 76 -9.33 -10.46 11.14
C ALA A 76 -8.68 -10.82 9.79
N MET A 77 -9.06 -10.15 8.70
CA MET A 77 -8.46 -10.36 7.39
C MET A 77 -7.21 -9.50 7.19
N ARG A 78 -7.19 -8.29 7.76
CA ARG A 78 -6.11 -7.32 7.56
C ARG A 78 -4.75 -7.88 7.95
N GLY A 79 -4.66 -8.53 9.12
CA GLY A 79 -3.42 -9.16 9.59
C GLY A 79 -2.97 -10.37 8.77
N LEU A 80 -3.86 -10.96 7.96
CA LEU A 80 -3.56 -12.12 7.11
C LEU A 80 -3.12 -11.72 5.69
N MET A 81 -3.22 -10.46 5.33
CA MET A 81 -2.77 -9.98 4.03
C MET A 81 -1.24 -9.92 3.99
N LEU A 82 -0.67 -10.17 2.82
CA LEU A 82 0.79 -10.16 2.60
C LEU A 82 1.56 -11.10 3.57
N ARG A 83 0.99 -12.25 3.94
CA ARG A 83 1.68 -13.24 4.79
C ARG A 83 2.91 -13.88 4.15
N ARG A 84 2.97 -13.87 2.82
CA ARG A 84 4.08 -14.45 2.06
C ARG A 84 4.38 -13.57 0.84
N PRO A 85 5.65 -13.25 0.56
CA PRO A 85 6.02 -12.58 -0.68
C PRO A 85 5.67 -13.42 -1.91
N PRO A 86 5.19 -12.81 -3.02
CA PRO A 86 4.99 -13.52 -4.28
C PRO A 86 6.28 -14.20 -4.75
N THR A 87 6.19 -15.36 -5.41
CA THR A 87 7.36 -16.09 -5.93
C THR A 87 8.25 -15.20 -6.80
N ALA A 88 7.66 -14.40 -7.69
CA ALA A 88 8.41 -13.48 -8.54
C ALA A 88 9.18 -12.40 -7.76
N VAL A 89 8.81 -12.09 -6.52
CA VAL A 89 9.61 -11.24 -5.63
C VAL A 89 10.75 -12.03 -5.01
N LEU A 90 10.49 -13.28 -4.60
CA LEU A 90 11.51 -14.16 -4.04
C LEU A 90 12.64 -14.43 -5.03
N ASP A 91 12.31 -14.59 -6.32
CA ASP A 91 13.29 -14.81 -7.38
C ASP A 91 14.26 -13.62 -7.57
N LEU A 92 13.90 -12.43 -7.09
CA LEU A 92 14.75 -11.23 -7.12
C LEU A 92 15.68 -11.13 -5.90
N ILE A 93 15.44 -11.91 -4.85
CA ILE A 93 16.10 -11.76 -3.55
C ILE A 93 17.26 -12.76 -3.45
N PRO A 94 18.52 -12.30 -3.34
CA PRO A 94 19.65 -13.20 -3.17
C PRO A 94 19.54 -14.03 -1.89
N SER A 95 20.02 -15.28 -1.95
CA SER A 95 20.15 -16.11 -0.75
C SER A 95 21.03 -15.42 0.30
N GLY A 96 20.58 -15.37 1.55
CA GLY A 96 21.31 -14.73 2.65
C GLY A 96 21.29 -13.20 2.63
N ALA A 97 20.52 -12.58 1.74
CA ALA A 97 20.34 -11.12 1.70
C ALA A 97 19.87 -10.55 3.04
N VAL A 98 20.34 -9.35 3.38
CA VAL A 98 19.77 -8.55 4.47
C VAL A 98 18.50 -7.87 3.96
N ILE A 99 17.39 -8.10 4.65
CA ILE A 99 16.07 -7.62 4.25
C ILE A 99 15.62 -6.48 5.17
N SER A 100 15.42 -5.30 4.61
CA SER A 100 14.77 -4.21 5.33
C SER A 100 13.27 -4.23 5.11
N VAL A 101 12.51 -4.13 6.19
CA VAL A 101 11.09 -3.76 6.18
C VAL A 101 10.88 -2.50 7.02
N PHE A 102 9.67 -1.97 7.05
CA PHE A 102 9.29 -0.92 7.99
C PHE A 102 8.38 -1.49 9.07
N HIS A 103 8.39 -0.89 10.25
CA HIS A 103 7.36 -1.14 11.24
C HIS A 103 6.11 -0.36 10.85
N GLU A 104 5.03 -1.07 10.49
CA GLU A 104 3.82 -0.44 10.00
C GLU A 104 3.16 0.50 11.02
N MET A 105 2.71 1.66 10.55
CA MET A 105 1.83 2.55 11.29
C MET A 105 0.35 2.18 11.09
N PRO A 106 -0.58 2.69 11.93
CA PRO A 106 -2.01 2.44 11.75
C PRO A 106 -2.50 2.70 10.32
N GLY A 107 -3.09 1.67 9.72
CA GLY A 107 -3.63 1.69 8.35
C GLY A 107 -2.61 1.47 7.23
N GLU A 108 -1.33 1.28 7.55
CA GLU A 108 -0.38 0.74 6.59
C GLU A 108 -0.59 -0.77 6.38
N VAL A 109 0.00 -1.30 5.33
CA VAL A 109 0.03 -2.74 5.07
C VAL A 109 0.83 -3.46 6.16
N PRO A 110 0.49 -4.71 6.51
CA PRO A 110 1.16 -5.48 7.57
C PRO A 110 2.56 -5.94 7.12
N ALA A 111 3.53 -5.02 7.09
CA ALA A 111 4.91 -5.29 6.66
C ALA A 111 5.65 -6.26 7.60
N SER A 112 5.25 -6.29 8.89
CA SER A 112 5.70 -7.29 9.87
C SER A 112 5.53 -8.74 9.41
N ASN A 113 4.56 -9.03 8.54
CA ASN A 113 4.40 -10.36 7.96
C ASN A 113 5.57 -10.76 7.07
N TYR A 114 6.14 -9.83 6.30
CA TYR A 114 7.35 -10.08 5.52
C TYR A 114 8.57 -10.21 6.43
N ALA A 115 8.66 -9.38 7.48
CA ALA A 115 9.69 -9.48 8.51
C ALA A 115 9.80 -10.93 9.03
N ARG A 116 8.67 -11.47 9.50
CA ARG A 116 8.57 -12.83 10.04
C ARG A 116 8.91 -13.89 8.99
N TRP A 117 8.37 -13.76 7.79
CA TRP A 117 8.61 -14.72 6.71
C TRP A 117 10.10 -14.81 6.34
N PHE A 118 10.76 -13.66 6.14
CA PHE A 118 12.18 -13.63 5.77
C PHE A 118 13.09 -14.09 6.91
N PHE A 119 12.75 -13.74 8.16
CA PHE A 119 13.46 -14.23 9.33
C PHE A 119 13.38 -15.76 9.45
N GLU A 120 12.20 -16.35 9.28
CA GLU A 120 12.02 -17.81 9.26
C GLU A 120 12.77 -18.47 8.09
N ALA A 121 12.94 -17.76 6.97
CA ALA A 121 13.76 -18.18 5.84
C ALA A 121 15.28 -17.99 6.07
N GLY A 122 15.71 -17.54 7.25
CA GLY A 122 17.12 -17.41 7.63
C GLY A 122 17.78 -16.10 7.22
N HIS A 123 17.00 -15.11 6.75
CA HIS A 123 17.52 -13.78 6.46
C HIS A 123 17.61 -12.95 7.73
N ARG A 124 18.55 -11.99 7.71
CA ARG A 124 18.62 -10.94 8.73
C ARG A 124 17.63 -9.85 8.37
N VAL A 125 16.87 -9.40 9.35
CA VAL A 125 15.84 -8.37 9.18
C VAL A 125 16.32 -7.05 9.76
N ALA A 126 16.18 -5.99 8.99
CA ALA A 126 16.49 -4.63 9.40
C ALA A 126 15.24 -3.76 9.41
N LEU A 127 15.24 -2.76 10.29
CA LEU A 127 14.24 -1.69 10.32
C LEU A 127 14.95 -0.33 10.21
N PRO A 128 14.28 0.70 9.66
CA PRO A 128 14.74 2.07 9.73
C PRO A 128 15.05 2.48 11.17
N TRP A 129 16.12 3.23 11.34
CA TRP A 129 16.54 3.75 12.63
C TRP A 129 17.01 5.20 12.50
N PHE A 130 16.61 6.04 13.45
CA PHE A 130 16.96 7.45 13.52
C PHE A 130 17.54 7.77 14.89
N ALA A 131 18.71 8.43 14.91
CA ALA A 131 19.32 8.91 16.15
C ALA A 131 18.49 10.04 16.79
N ALA A 132 17.94 10.93 15.95
CA ALA A 132 17.04 12.00 16.33
C ALA A 132 16.22 12.45 15.12
N ARG A 133 15.24 13.33 15.36
CA ARG A 133 14.43 13.90 14.28
C ARG A 133 15.30 14.73 13.33
N GLY A 134 15.21 14.45 12.03
CA GLY A 134 15.99 15.16 11.01
C GLY A 134 17.37 14.57 10.73
N GLU A 135 17.84 13.64 11.57
CA GLU A 135 19.08 12.91 11.32
C GLU A 135 18.94 11.94 10.12
N PRO A 136 20.07 11.58 9.46
CA PRO A 136 20.07 10.57 8.43
C PRO A 136 19.48 9.24 8.91
N MET A 137 18.67 8.61 8.05
CA MET A 137 18.16 7.26 8.30
C MET A 137 19.31 6.26 8.21
N ALA A 138 19.41 5.37 9.19
CA ALA A 138 20.21 4.15 9.12
C ALA A 138 19.29 2.92 9.17
N PHE A 139 19.86 1.73 9.07
CA PHE A 139 19.16 0.48 9.31
C PHE A 139 19.82 -0.27 10.45
N ARG A 140 19.02 -0.79 11.37
CA ARG A 140 19.48 -1.64 12.46
C ARG A 140 18.73 -2.96 12.47
N GLU A 141 19.37 -3.97 13.01
CA GLU A 141 18.83 -5.33 13.08
C GLU A 141 17.64 -5.40 14.03
N TRP A 142 16.52 -5.93 13.54
CA TRP A 142 15.46 -6.44 14.40
C TRP A 142 15.71 -7.94 14.59
N THR A 143 16.39 -8.28 15.68
CA THR A 143 16.94 -9.63 15.90
C THR A 143 15.88 -10.72 16.01
N ASN A 144 14.64 -10.36 16.33
CA ASN A 144 13.51 -11.28 16.30
C ASN A 144 12.18 -10.55 15.98
N PRO A 145 11.61 -10.69 14.77
CA PRO A 145 10.35 -10.04 14.37
C PRO A 145 9.08 -10.59 15.03
N PHE A 146 9.23 -11.52 15.97
CA PHE A 146 8.16 -12.00 16.84
C PHE A 146 8.18 -11.35 18.23
N VAL A 147 9.17 -10.50 18.54
CA VAL A 147 9.33 -9.85 19.84
C VAL A 147 9.39 -8.33 19.63
N GLU A 148 8.26 -7.66 19.89
CA GLU A 148 8.15 -6.19 19.77
C GLU A 148 8.90 -5.46 20.90
N ASP A 149 9.11 -6.08 22.06
CA ASP A 149 9.88 -5.52 23.19
C ASP A 149 11.36 -5.22 22.84
N LEU A 150 11.84 -5.70 21.70
CA LEU A 150 13.17 -5.37 21.15
C LEU A 150 13.20 -4.01 20.43
N LEU A 151 12.05 -3.36 20.31
CA LEU A 151 11.90 -2.09 19.62
C LEU A 151 11.58 -0.97 20.60
N GLU A 152 11.97 0.24 20.21
CA GLU A 152 11.72 1.49 20.91
C GLU A 152 10.95 2.46 20.01
N PRO A 153 10.20 3.42 20.59
CA PRO A 153 9.56 4.48 19.80
C PRO A 153 10.58 5.30 19.00
N ASP A 154 10.30 5.52 17.72
CA ASP A 154 11.11 6.37 16.86
C ASP A 154 10.68 7.86 16.94
N PRO A 155 11.47 8.80 16.38
CA PRO A 155 11.11 10.22 16.32
C PRO A 155 9.89 10.56 15.44
N TYR A 156 9.30 9.58 14.75
CA TYR A 156 8.19 9.71 13.80
C TYR A 156 6.93 8.93 14.21
N LYS A 157 6.85 8.43 15.45
CA LYS A 157 5.72 7.68 16.05
C LYS A 157 5.54 6.25 15.52
N ALA A 158 6.56 5.68 14.90
CA ALA A 158 6.69 4.26 14.63
C ALA A 158 7.57 3.60 15.71
N LEU A 159 7.97 2.35 15.48
CA LEU A 159 8.96 1.65 16.28
C LEU A 159 10.24 1.41 15.46
N GLN A 160 11.39 1.46 16.13
CA GLN A 160 12.71 1.20 15.57
C GLN A 160 13.52 0.30 16.53
N PRO A 161 14.58 -0.39 16.09
CA PRO A 161 15.44 -1.18 16.98
C PRO A 161 16.17 -0.31 17.99
N ALA A 162 16.61 -0.90 19.10
CA ALA A 162 17.43 -0.20 20.10
C ALA A 162 18.71 0.41 19.49
N ALA A 163 19.19 1.51 20.08
CA ALA A 163 20.36 2.24 19.60
C ALA A 163 21.67 1.43 19.58
N ASP A 164 21.76 0.34 20.35
CA ASP A 164 22.91 -0.58 20.40
C ASP A 164 22.73 -1.80 19.47
N ALA A 165 21.55 -1.99 18.86
CA ALA A 165 21.33 -3.05 17.89
C ALA A 165 22.28 -2.91 16.68
N PRO A 166 22.80 -4.02 16.11
CA PRO A 166 23.77 -3.96 15.02
C PRO A 166 23.32 -3.10 13.84
N LEU A 167 24.21 -2.25 13.33
CA LEU A 167 24.00 -1.53 12.08
C LEU A 167 24.05 -2.50 10.91
N LEU A 168 23.07 -2.42 10.04
CA LEU A 168 22.95 -3.24 8.83
C LEU A 168 22.91 -2.36 7.58
N VAL A 169 23.38 -2.92 6.47
CA VAL A 169 23.14 -2.35 5.14
C VAL A 169 22.28 -3.35 4.36
N PRO A 170 20.96 -3.11 4.24
CA PRO A 170 20.05 -4.01 3.55
C PRO A 170 20.39 -4.17 2.07
N ASP A 171 20.22 -5.37 1.53
CA ASP A 171 20.27 -5.67 0.09
C ASP A 171 18.93 -5.40 -0.60
N VAL A 172 17.85 -5.62 0.15
CA VAL A 172 16.47 -5.41 -0.26
C VAL A 172 15.81 -4.43 0.70
N VAL A 173 15.16 -3.40 0.17
CA VAL A 173 14.47 -2.39 0.97
C VAL A 173 12.99 -2.40 0.60
N PHE A 174 12.16 -2.89 1.51
CA PHE A 174 10.71 -2.71 1.42
C PHE A 174 10.34 -1.31 1.90
N CYS A 175 9.86 -0.48 0.99
CA CYS A 175 9.55 0.92 1.22
C CYS A 175 8.06 1.11 1.59
N PRO A 176 7.74 1.90 2.62
CA PRO A 176 6.40 2.42 2.83
C PRO A 176 6.12 3.57 1.85
N LEU A 177 4.85 3.75 1.50
CA LEU A 177 4.42 4.81 0.59
C LEU A 177 2.98 5.23 0.83
N LEU A 178 2.60 6.39 0.30
CA LEU A 178 1.23 6.89 0.25
C LEU A 178 0.57 6.63 -1.11
N GLY A 179 1.34 6.65 -2.20
CA GLY A 179 0.87 6.30 -3.53
C GLY A 179 2.00 5.82 -4.42
N PHE A 180 1.65 5.05 -5.45
CA PHE A 180 2.57 4.60 -6.49
C PHE A 180 1.90 4.60 -7.86
N THR A 181 2.72 4.66 -8.91
CA THR A 181 2.27 4.48 -10.30
C THR A 181 2.60 3.08 -10.81
N ALA A 182 1.95 2.69 -11.89
CA ALA A 182 2.21 1.42 -12.58
C ALA A 182 3.63 1.34 -13.19
N ASN A 183 4.44 2.40 -13.12
CA ASN A 183 5.82 2.46 -13.62
C ASN A 183 6.86 2.58 -12.49
N GLY A 184 6.46 2.40 -11.22
CA GLY A 184 7.39 2.39 -10.09
C GLY A 184 7.71 3.75 -9.48
N ALA A 185 7.10 4.84 -9.93
CA ALA A 185 7.16 6.10 -9.19
C ALA A 185 6.39 5.97 -7.87
N ARG A 186 6.87 6.63 -6.82
CA ARG A 186 6.22 6.62 -5.50
C ARG A 186 6.14 8.01 -4.90
N ILE A 187 5.17 8.20 -4.00
CA ILE A 187 5.12 9.35 -3.12
C ILE A 187 5.07 8.87 -1.67
N GLY A 188 6.05 9.29 -0.88
CA GLY A 188 6.11 9.03 0.55
C GLY A 188 5.52 10.16 1.40
N TYR A 189 5.78 10.12 2.70
CA TYR A 189 5.29 11.10 3.68
C TYR A 189 5.92 12.50 3.56
N GLY A 190 7.00 12.66 2.78
CA GLY A 190 7.59 13.95 2.43
C GLY A 190 8.93 14.29 3.07
N ALA A 191 9.47 13.43 3.93
CA ALA A 191 10.78 13.66 4.57
C ALA A 191 11.98 13.15 3.75
N GLY A 192 11.75 12.46 2.63
CA GLY A 192 12.81 12.00 1.71
C GLY A 192 13.85 11.09 2.36
N HIS A 193 13.50 10.33 3.41
CA HIS A 193 14.46 9.45 4.10
C HIS A 193 14.89 8.28 3.20
N TYR A 194 13.94 7.62 2.55
CA TYR A 194 14.21 6.51 1.63
C TYR A 194 14.97 6.98 0.39
N ASP A 195 14.58 8.09 -0.22
CA ASP A 195 15.25 8.62 -1.42
C ASP A 195 16.72 8.94 -1.14
N ARG A 196 17.00 9.65 -0.03
CA ARG A 196 18.38 9.95 0.40
C ARG A 196 19.18 8.70 0.70
N TRP A 197 18.59 7.72 1.38
CA TRP A 197 19.30 6.48 1.70
C TRP A 197 19.58 5.64 0.45
N LEU A 198 18.59 5.45 -0.43
CA LEU A 198 18.73 4.65 -1.65
C LEU A 198 19.73 5.28 -2.63
N ALA A 199 19.72 6.61 -2.77
CA ALA A 199 20.68 7.32 -3.60
C ALA A 199 22.12 7.18 -3.10
N ALA A 200 22.32 7.08 -1.78
CA ALA A 200 23.64 6.89 -1.18
C ALA A 200 24.15 5.44 -1.18
N HIS A 201 23.28 4.46 -1.44
CA HIS A 201 23.62 3.05 -1.35
C HIS A 201 23.22 2.24 -2.60
N PRO A 202 23.59 2.60 -3.84
CA PRO A 202 23.31 1.76 -5.01
C PRO A 202 24.23 0.52 -5.07
N PRO A 203 23.83 -0.60 -5.71
CA PRO A 203 22.50 -0.94 -6.21
C PRO A 203 21.69 -1.71 -5.14
N ARG A 204 20.46 -1.28 -4.85
CA ARG A 204 19.57 -1.98 -3.90
C ARG A 204 18.21 -2.23 -4.51
N LEU A 205 17.66 -3.39 -4.21
CA LEU A 205 16.33 -3.78 -4.65
C LEU A 205 15.29 -3.05 -3.80
N ALA A 206 14.73 -1.95 -4.32
CA ALA A 206 13.73 -1.15 -3.62
C ALA A 206 12.32 -1.61 -4.04
N ILE A 207 11.55 -2.19 -3.12
CA ILE A 207 10.22 -2.74 -3.40
C ILE A 207 9.18 -1.99 -2.56
N GLY A 208 8.15 -1.43 -3.19
CA GLY A 208 7.04 -0.83 -2.44
C GLY A 208 6.12 -1.90 -1.86
N LEU A 209 5.69 -1.73 -0.61
CA LEU A 209 4.53 -2.45 -0.08
C LEU A 209 3.37 -1.47 0.07
N ALA A 210 2.24 -1.79 -0.55
CA ALA A 210 1.10 -0.88 -0.63
C ALA A 210 -0.25 -1.62 -0.65
N TRP A 211 -1.30 -0.92 -0.23
CA TRP A 211 -2.66 -1.33 -0.53
C TRP A 211 -3.00 -1.08 -2.01
N ASP A 212 -3.95 -1.84 -2.56
CA ASP A 212 -4.38 -1.66 -3.96
C ASP A 212 -4.91 -0.25 -4.23
N CYS A 213 -5.56 0.37 -3.23
CA CYS A 213 -6.10 1.72 -3.32
C CYS A 213 -5.03 2.81 -3.46
N GLN A 214 -3.75 2.49 -3.29
CA GLN A 214 -2.65 3.43 -3.38
C GLN A 214 -2.08 3.54 -4.80
N LEU A 215 -2.57 2.75 -5.76
CA LEU A 215 -2.28 2.96 -7.17
C LEU A 215 -2.89 4.28 -7.64
N VAL A 216 -2.10 5.06 -8.37
CA VAL A 216 -2.50 6.27 -9.08
C VAL A 216 -1.96 6.25 -10.50
N ASP A 217 -2.59 7.02 -11.39
CA ASP A 217 -2.17 7.12 -12.78
C ASP A 217 -0.81 7.82 -12.92
N ASP A 218 -0.60 8.89 -12.16
CA ASP A 218 0.60 9.72 -12.24
C ASP A 218 0.94 10.38 -10.90
N LEU A 219 2.21 10.71 -10.71
CA LEU A 219 2.75 11.39 -9.54
C LEU A 219 3.73 12.49 -9.97
N PRO A 220 3.74 13.65 -9.29
CA PRO A 220 4.77 14.66 -9.53
C PRO A 220 6.12 14.16 -8.99
N THR A 221 6.97 13.65 -9.87
CA THR A 221 8.33 13.19 -9.55
C THR A 221 9.35 14.32 -9.64
N GLU A 222 10.36 14.28 -8.77
CA GLU A 222 11.53 15.17 -8.77
C GLU A 222 12.81 14.39 -9.11
N PRO A 223 13.88 15.05 -9.59
CA PRO A 223 15.10 14.35 -10.03
C PRO A 223 15.81 13.51 -8.95
N HIS A 224 15.54 13.77 -7.68
CA HIS A 224 16.11 13.02 -6.56
C HIS A 224 15.20 11.87 -6.08
N ASP A 225 13.99 11.73 -6.64
CA ASP A 225 13.11 10.62 -6.32
C ASP A 225 13.67 9.34 -6.93
N VAL A 226 14.01 8.35 -6.09
CA VAL A 226 14.55 7.08 -6.57
C VAL A 226 13.40 6.14 -6.93
N PRO A 227 13.27 5.64 -8.17
CA PRO A 227 12.18 4.75 -8.55
C PRO A 227 12.23 3.42 -7.80
N LEU A 228 11.08 2.77 -7.66
CA LEU A 228 10.99 1.40 -7.15
C LEU A 228 11.32 0.40 -8.25
N SER A 229 11.87 -0.75 -7.87
CA SER A 229 12.08 -1.90 -8.75
C SER A 229 10.81 -2.74 -8.89
N ALA A 230 9.93 -2.74 -7.89
CA ALA A 230 8.61 -3.39 -7.96
C ALA A 230 7.66 -2.80 -6.90
N VAL A 231 6.37 -3.08 -7.02
CA VAL A 231 5.38 -2.82 -5.95
C VAL A 231 4.54 -4.06 -5.71
N VAL A 232 4.43 -4.48 -4.45
CA VAL A 232 3.53 -5.56 -4.04
C VAL A 232 2.30 -4.98 -3.35
N THR A 233 1.15 -5.42 -3.81
CA THR A 233 -0.14 -5.22 -3.14
C THR A 233 -0.79 -6.57 -2.81
N PRO A 234 -1.85 -6.61 -1.97
CA PRO A 234 -2.54 -7.86 -1.67
C PRO A 234 -3.04 -8.62 -2.90
N THR A 235 -3.38 -7.91 -3.98
CA THR A 235 -3.95 -8.53 -5.19
C THR A 235 -2.98 -8.65 -6.36
N ARG A 236 -1.88 -7.89 -6.37
CA ARG A 236 -1.03 -7.78 -7.56
C ARG A 236 0.43 -7.46 -7.25
N LEU A 237 1.31 -7.95 -8.13
CA LEU A 237 2.67 -7.46 -8.29
C LEU A 237 2.73 -6.52 -9.50
N TYR A 238 3.30 -5.33 -9.31
CA TYR A 238 3.64 -4.39 -10.38
C TYR A 238 5.17 -4.39 -10.57
N GLY A 239 5.61 -4.46 -11.81
CA GLY A 239 7.01 -4.70 -12.15
C GLY A 239 7.33 -6.20 -12.31
N PRO A 240 8.60 -6.62 -12.19
CA PRO A 240 9.76 -5.77 -11.95
C PRO A 240 9.93 -4.71 -13.05
N PHE A 241 10.12 -3.46 -12.65
CA PHE A 241 10.47 -2.36 -13.53
C PHE A 241 11.98 -2.49 -13.74
N CYS A 242 12.41 -3.01 -14.90
CA CYS A 242 13.84 -3.12 -15.21
C CYS A 242 14.51 -1.77 -14.92
N PRO A 243 15.55 -1.71 -14.07
CA PRO A 243 16.63 -0.81 -14.43
C PRO A 243 17.17 -1.35 -15.75
N GLU A 244 17.16 -0.54 -16.80
CA GLU A 244 18.04 -0.80 -17.93
C GLU A 244 19.43 -1.15 -17.36
N GLU A 245 20.08 -2.17 -17.92
CA GLU A 245 21.39 -2.67 -17.47
C GLU A 245 22.32 -1.49 -17.14
N PRO A 246 23.17 -1.58 -16.09
CA PRO A 246 24.22 -0.59 -15.93
C PRO A 246 25.09 -0.61 -17.20
N CYS A 247 25.07 0.50 -17.94
CA CYS A 247 26.03 0.82 -18.99
C CYS A 247 27.47 0.59 -18.52
#